data_AF-X1FWS2-F1
#
_entry.id   AF-X1FWS2-F1
#
_cell.length_a   1.000
_cell.length_b   1.000
_cell.length_c   1.000
_cell.angle_alpha   90.00
_cell.angle_beta   90.00
_cell.angle_gamma   90.00
#
_symmetry.space_group_name_H-M   'P 1'
#
loop_
_entity.id
_entity.type
_entity.pdbx_description
1 polymer ?
#
loop_
_entity_poly.entity_id
_entity_poly.type
_entity_poly.pdbx_seq_one_letter_code
_entity_poly.pdbx_strand_id
1 'polypeptide(L)'
;MYSLSGYADLNATINVGESAVTCVSVTGGSCGSITPPGVVASGFTVTGYLAEAGADIHSWLTEKGGKEDVDSAEFVELKMAYLGIVPLPFTATSSHVVGTKYYYFYSITGDHSWVDMGDGFI
;
A
#
# COMPACT_ATOMS: atom_id res chain seq x y z
N MET A 1 -22.00 -6.54 3.90
CA MET A 1 -20.65 -6.33 3.34
C MET A 1 -20.75 -5.09 2.46
N TYR A 2 -19.94 -4.07 2.71
CA TYR A 2 -19.91 -2.84 1.92
C TYR A 2 -18.59 -2.85 1.15
N SER A 3 -18.65 -2.71 -0.17
CA SER A 3 -17.48 -2.59 -1.03
C SER A 3 -17.49 -1.22 -1.70
N LEU A 4 -16.33 -0.57 -1.72
CA LEU A 4 -16.12 0.67 -2.43
C LEU A 4 -15.25 0.36 -3.65
N SER A 5 -15.73 0.71 -4.85
CA SER A 5 -14.99 0.46 -6.09
C SER A 5 -13.60 1.12 -6.01
N GLY A 6 -12.57 0.38 -6.41
CA GLY A 6 -11.18 0.83 -6.32
C GLY A 6 -10.53 0.63 -4.94
N TYR A 7 -11.21 0.02 -3.97
CA TYR A 7 -10.68 -0.27 -2.63
C TYR A 7 -10.77 -1.74 -2.26
N ALA A 8 -9.74 -2.23 -1.55
CA ALA A 8 -9.69 -3.59 -1.02
C ALA A 8 -10.66 -3.72 0.16
N ASP A 9 -11.18 -4.92 0.35
CA ASP A 9 -12.07 -5.20 1.48
C ASP A 9 -11.33 -5.03 2.81
N LEU A 10 -11.89 -4.20 3.70
CA LEU A 10 -11.40 -4.05 5.06
C LEU A 10 -12.12 -5.03 5.99
N ASN A 11 -11.43 -6.08 6.38
CA ASN A 11 -11.93 -7.07 7.32
C ASN A 11 -11.39 -6.80 8.73
N ALA A 12 -12.30 -6.51 9.67
CA ALA A 12 -11.96 -6.25 11.07
C ALA A 12 -12.90 -6.96 12.02
N THR A 13 -12.37 -7.39 13.17
CA THR A 13 -13.16 -7.91 14.29
C THR A 13 -13.36 -6.80 15.30
N ILE A 14 -14.62 -6.49 15.60
CA ILE A 14 -15.02 -5.44 16.55
C ILE A 14 -15.71 -6.12 17.74
N ASN A 15 -15.37 -5.69 18.95
CA ASN A 15 -16.11 -6.04 20.15
C ASN A 15 -17.04 -4.88 20.54
N VAL A 16 -18.32 -5.18 20.74
CA VAL A 16 -19.36 -4.19 21.09
C VAL A 16 -19.69 -4.36 22.57
N GLY A 17 -19.25 -3.41 23.38
CA GLY A 17 -19.57 -3.34 24.81
C GLY A 17 -20.70 -2.36 25.11
N GLU A 18 -21.15 -2.35 26.37
CA GLU A 18 -22.23 -1.47 26.83
C GLU A 18 -21.88 0.02 26.79
N SER A 19 -20.59 0.36 26.83
CA SER A 19 -20.12 1.76 26.87
C SER A 19 -19.30 2.18 25.64
N ALA A 20 -18.83 1.23 24.84
CA ALA A 20 -18.02 1.52 23.66
C ALA A 20 -17.91 0.31 22.71
N VAL A 21 -17.55 0.60 21.46
CA VAL A 21 -17.01 -0.37 20.51
C VAL A 21 -15.49 -0.33 20.57
N THR A 22 -14.85 -1.50 20.49
CA THR A 22 -13.39 -1.64 20.48
C THR A 22 -12.97 -2.49 19.30
N CYS A 23 -11.88 -2.10 18.64
CA CYS A 23 -11.28 -2.90 17.58
C CYS A 23 -10.42 -4.00 18.20
N VAL A 24 -10.64 -5.25 17.80
CA VAL A 24 -9.91 -6.43 18.27
C VAL A 24 -8.79 -6.79 17.31
N SER A 25 -9.10 -6.83 16.01
CA SER A 25 -8.13 -7.15 14.96
C SER A 25 -8.55 -6.56 13.61
N VAL A 26 -7.58 -6.33 12.74
CA VAL A 26 -7.76 -5.92 11.34
C VAL A 26 -6.88 -6.81 10.47
N THR A 27 -7.45 -7.48 9.48
CA THR A 27 -6.69 -8.33 8.55
C THR A 27 -5.77 -7.46 7.69
N GLY A 28 -4.48 -7.77 7.69
CA GLY A 28 -3.46 -7.02 6.93
C GLY A 28 -3.19 -5.60 7.45
N GLY A 29 -3.77 -5.22 8.60
CA GLY A 29 -3.80 -3.86 9.10
C GLY A 29 -3.66 -3.74 10.61
N SER A 30 -4.10 -2.63 11.18
CA SER A 30 -4.03 -2.41 12.64
C SER A 30 -5.22 -1.65 13.22
N CYS A 31 -5.60 -2.03 14.45
CA CYS A 31 -6.50 -1.25 15.28
C CYS A 31 -5.81 0.01 15.80
N GLY A 32 -6.52 1.14 15.87
CA GLY A 32 -5.98 2.45 16.22
C GLY A 32 -5.16 3.12 15.12
N SER A 33 -5.11 2.54 13.91
CA SER A 33 -4.37 3.09 12.78
C SER A 33 -5.29 3.89 11.86
N ILE A 34 -4.83 5.08 11.48
CA ILE A 34 -5.40 5.86 10.36
C ILE A 34 -4.74 5.52 9.02
N THR A 35 -3.64 4.75 9.06
CA THR A 35 -2.95 4.25 7.87
C THR A 35 -3.71 3.02 7.35
N PRO A 36 -4.17 3.03 6.10
CA PRO A 36 -4.80 1.87 5.50
C PRO A 36 -3.87 0.66 5.34
N PRO A 37 -4.38 -0.58 5.46
CA PRO A 37 -5.68 -0.91 6.04
C PRO A 37 -5.68 -0.66 7.56
N GLY A 38 -6.67 0.10 8.05
CA GLY A 38 -6.69 0.54 9.45
C GLY A 38 -8.10 0.74 9.98
N VAL A 39 -8.28 0.58 11.29
CA VAL A 39 -9.56 0.85 11.95
C VAL A 39 -9.33 1.64 13.23
N VAL A 40 -10.04 2.76 13.39
CA VAL A 40 -10.11 3.52 14.64
C VAL A 40 -11.50 3.35 15.24
N ALA A 41 -11.56 2.97 16.51
CA ALA A 41 -12.80 2.86 17.29
C ALA A 41 -12.79 3.89 18.42
N SER A 42 -13.84 4.68 18.53
CA SER A 42 -14.00 5.71 19.58
C SER A 42 -15.46 5.86 19.96
N GLY A 43 -15.77 5.70 21.26
CA GLY A 43 -17.15 5.64 21.74
C GLY A 43 -17.91 4.51 21.05
N PHE A 44 -18.99 4.82 20.34
CA PHE A 44 -19.76 3.86 19.53
C PHE A 44 -19.50 4.00 18.01
N THR A 45 -18.47 4.73 17.62
CA THR A 45 -18.11 4.97 16.23
C THR A 45 -16.94 4.10 15.81
N VAL A 46 -17.06 3.46 14.64
CA VAL A 46 -15.98 2.74 13.97
C VAL A 46 -15.67 3.45 12.66
N THR A 47 -14.43 3.86 12.47
CA THR A 47 -13.93 4.45 11.22
C THR A 47 -12.93 3.48 10.59
N GLY A 48 -13.26 3.01 9.39
CA GLY A 48 -12.39 2.15 8.59
C GLY A 48 -11.63 2.96 7.54
N TYR A 49 -10.34 2.69 7.42
CA TYR A 49 -9.42 3.26 6.43
C TYR A 49 -9.07 2.16 5.43
N LEU A 50 -9.69 2.21 4.25
CA LEU A 50 -9.52 1.19 3.22
C LEU A 50 -8.25 1.44 2.41
N ALA A 51 -7.52 0.37 2.10
CA ALA A 51 -6.45 0.42 1.10
C ALA A 51 -7.08 0.36 -0.29
N GLU A 52 -6.48 1.00 -1.29
CA GLU A 52 -6.94 0.85 -2.67
C GLU A 52 -6.80 -0.61 -3.13
N ALA A 53 -7.75 -1.09 -3.92
CA ALA A 53 -7.74 -2.45 -4.46
C ALA A 53 -6.88 -2.46 -5.71
N GLY A 54 -5.75 -3.15 -5.64
CA GLY A 54 -5.09 -3.65 -6.84
C GLY A 54 -4.48 -2.59 -7.75
N ALA A 55 -4.06 -1.44 -7.22
CA ALA A 55 -3.01 -0.71 -7.93
C ALA A 55 -1.73 -1.52 -7.72
N ASP A 56 -1.35 -2.36 -8.68
CA ASP A 56 -0.01 -2.93 -8.65
C ASP A 56 1.03 -1.81 -8.76
N ILE A 57 2.28 -2.12 -8.41
CA ILE A 57 3.38 -1.16 -8.51
C ILE A 57 3.47 -0.55 -9.92
N HIS A 58 3.09 -1.28 -10.96
CA HIS A 58 3.10 -0.80 -12.33
C HIS A 58 2.06 0.29 -12.58
N SER A 59 0.84 0.12 -12.08
CA SER A 59 -0.26 1.09 -12.16
C SER A 59 0.10 2.35 -11.38
N TRP A 60 0.67 2.19 -10.18
CA TRP A 60 1.14 3.31 -9.36
C TRP A 60 2.30 4.08 -10.02
N LEU A 61 3.29 3.39 -10.59
CA LEU A 61 4.38 4.03 -11.33
C LEU A 61 3.88 4.73 -12.59
N THR A 62 2.91 4.15 -13.30
CA THR A 62 2.33 4.73 -14.53
C THR A 62 1.61 6.05 -14.23
N GLU A 63 0.88 6.14 -13.12
CA GLU A 63 0.23 7.38 -12.68
C GLU A 63 1.23 8.48 -12.32
N LYS A 64 2.45 8.12 -11.92
CA LYS A 64 3.54 9.04 -11.60
C LYS A 64 4.32 9.55 -12.83
N GLY A 65 3.80 9.32 -14.04
CA GLY A 65 4.46 9.65 -15.31
C GLY A 65 5.15 8.47 -15.96
N GLY A 66 5.11 7.30 -15.32
CA GLY A 66 5.71 6.08 -15.84
C GLY A 66 7.23 6.15 -15.83
N LYS A 67 7.83 5.20 -16.54
CA LYS A 67 9.25 4.85 -16.45
C LYS A 67 10.26 5.99 -16.66
N GLU A 68 9.88 7.06 -17.35
CA GLU A 68 10.74 8.20 -17.67
C GLU A 68 10.75 9.26 -16.56
N ASP A 69 9.74 9.25 -15.68
CA ASP A 69 9.52 10.29 -14.66
C ASP A 69 9.73 9.77 -13.23
N VAL A 70 10.03 8.48 -13.06
CA VAL A 70 10.34 7.87 -11.74
C VAL A 70 11.69 8.39 -11.25
N ASP A 71 11.66 9.19 -10.18
CA ASP A 71 12.86 9.76 -9.60
C ASP A 71 13.14 9.22 -8.18
N SER A 72 14.07 9.87 -7.47
CA SER A 72 14.45 9.49 -6.11
C SER A 72 13.28 9.56 -5.11
N ALA A 73 12.26 10.37 -5.36
CA ALA A 73 11.11 10.58 -4.50
C ALA A 73 10.19 9.35 -4.47
N GLU A 74 9.82 8.79 -5.63
CA GLU A 74 9.02 7.56 -5.72
C GLU A 74 9.76 6.39 -5.07
N PHE A 75 11.08 6.33 -5.27
CA PHE A 75 11.91 5.31 -4.62
C PHE A 75 11.95 5.46 -3.09
N VAL A 76 11.99 6.69 -2.57
CA VAL A 76 11.90 6.95 -1.13
C VAL A 76 10.50 6.62 -0.62
N GLU A 77 9.45 6.99 -1.35
CA GLU A 77 8.05 6.69 -1.01
C GLU A 77 7.82 5.18 -0.90
N LEU A 78 8.32 4.41 -1.87
CA LEU A 78 8.28 2.95 -1.88
C LEU A 78 9.04 2.32 -0.70
N LYS A 79 10.20 2.88 -0.31
CA LYS A 79 10.94 2.44 0.88
C LYS A 79 10.20 2.73 2.17
N MET A 80 9.64 3.93 2.29
CA MET A 80 8.87 4.32 3.47
C MET A 80 7.61 3.45 3.59
N ALA A 81 7.00 3.08 2.47
CA ALA A 81 5.90 2.13 2.44
C ALA A 81 6.31 0.70 2.80
N TYR A 82 7.45 0.23 2.32
CA TYR A 82 8.01 -1.07 2.73
C TYR A 82 8.29 -1.13 4.24
N LEU A 83 8.69 -0.01 4.85
CA LEU A 83 8.89 0.12 6.29
C LEU A 83 7.59 0.35 7.07
N GLY A 84 6.43 0.42 6.39
CA GLY A 84 5.12 0.66 7.01
C GLY A 84 4.90 2.10 7.50
N ILE A 85 5.71 3.05 7.03
CA ILE A 85 5.66 4.46 7.44
C ILE A 85 4.63 5.24 6.60
N VAL A 86 4.57 4.97 5.29
CA VAL A 86 3.66 5.64 4.35
C VAL A 86 2.73 4.59 3.72
N PRO A 87 1.40 4.81 3.68
CA PRO A 87 0.51 3.91 2.95
C PRO A 87 0.69 4.07 1.44
N LEU A 88 0.77 2.96 0.73
CA LEU A 88 0.64 2.88 -0.73
C LEU A 88 -0.61 2.08 -1.10
N PRO A 89 -1.09 2.21 -2.35
CA PRO A 89 -2.26 1.47 -2.81
C PRO A 89 -1.96 -0.03 -3.08
N PHE A 90 -0.74 -0.48 -2.80
CA PHE A 90 -0.31 -1.88 -2.73
C PHE A 90 0.62 -2.12 -1.54
N THR A 91 0.74 -3.39 -1.16
CA THR A 91 1.77 -3.84 -0.22
C THR A 91 3.15 -3.71 -0.86
N ALA A 92 3.94 -2.74 -0.39
CA ALA A 92 5.34 -2.62 -0.78
C ALA A 92 6.15 -3.80 -0.23
N THR A 93 6.94 -4.44 -1.10
CA THR A 93 7.79 -5.59 -0.77
C THR A 93 9.26 -5.23 -0.96
N SER A 94 10.16 -6.08 -0.50
CA SER A 94 11.59 -5.93 -0.81
C SER A 94 11.87 -6.03 -2.32
N SER A 95 11.10 -6.84 -3.05
CA SER A 95 11.21 -6.97 -4.52
C SER A 95 10.79 -5.69 -5.23
N HIS A 96 9.74 -5.01 -4.78
CA HIS A 96 9.37 -3.67 -5.25
C HIS A 96 10.53 -2.67 -5.08
N VAL A 97 11.11 -2.59 -3.88
CA VAL A 97 12.22 -1.66 -3.58
C VAL A 97 13.46 -1.97 -4.44
N VAL A 98 13.83 -3.24 -4.56
CA VAL A 98 15.00 -3.64 -5.34
C VAL A 98 14.75 -3.45 -6.84
N GLY A 99 13.57 -3.78 -7.34
CA GLY A 99 13.18 -3.63 -8.74
C GLY A 99 13.18 -2.16 -9.20
N THR A 100 12.54 -1.26 -8.45
CA THR A 100 12.54 0.17 -8.76
C THR A 100 13.95 0.76 -8.66
N LYS A 101 14.78 0.32 -7.70
CA LYS A 101 16.19 0.70 -7.62
C LYS A 101 16.95 0.26 -8.87
N TYR A 102 16.84 -1.02 -9.24
CA TYR A 102 17.51 -1.56 -10.43
C TYR A 102 17.09 -0.80 -11.69
N TYR A 103 15.80 -0.51 -11.85
CA TYR A 103 15.28 0.29 -12.96
C TYR A 103 15.91 1.69 -13.01
N TYR A 104 15.91 2.41 -11.88
CA TYR A 104 16.49 3.75 -11.77
C TYR A 104 18.00 3.76 -12.10
N PHE A 105 18.76 2.72 -11.72
CA PHE A 105 20.19 2.65 -12.05
C PHE A 105 20.44 2.30 -13.52
N TYR A 106 19.60 1.45 -14.13
CA TYR A 106 19.79 1.02 -15.52
C TYR A 106 19.27 2.03 -16.55
N SER A 107 18.25 2.83 -16.22
CA SER A 107 17.81 3.95 -17.07
C SER A 107 18.92 4.99 -17.29
N ILE A 108 19.81 5.17 -16.31
CA ILE A 108 21.00 6.04 -16.41
C ILE A 108 22.06 5.43 -17.36
N THR A 109 22.04 4.12 -17.57
CA THR A 109 23.00 3.38 -18.43
C THR A 109 22.47 3.05 -19.84
N GLY A 110 21.19 3.32 -20.12
CA GLY A 110 20.58 3.17 -21.46
C GLY A 110 19.95 1.80 -21.76
N ASP A 111 19.74 0.95 -20.76
CA ASP A 111 19.03 -0.33 -20.93
C ASP A 111 17.68 -0.27 -20.18
N HIS A 112 16.58 -0.53 -20.90
CA HIS A 112 15.20 -0.34 -20.41
C HIS A 112 14.41 -1.66 -20.40
N SER A 113 15.06 -2.81 -20.25
CA SER A 113 14.34 -4.07 -20.10
C SER A 113 13.75 -4.22 -18.70
N TRP A 114 12.44 -4.47 -18.62
CA TRP A 114 11.76 -4.94 -17.43
C TRP A 114 12.43 -6.23 -16.91
N VAL A 115 12.82 -6.24 -15.64
CA VAL A 115 13.45 -7.41 -15.00
C VAL A 115 12.38 -8.12 -14.18
N ASP A 116 11.92 -9.26 -14.66
CA ASP A 116 11.05 -10.15 -13.88
C ASP A 116 11.84 -10.72 -12.69
N MET A 117 11.50 -10.27 -11.49
CA MET A 117 12.12 -10.72 -10.23
C MET A 117 11.30 -11.80 -9.51
N GLY A 118 10.33 -12.44 -10.18
CA GLY A 118 9.64 -13.63 -9.67
C GLY A 118 8.35 -13.40 -8.89
N ASP A 119 7.95 -12.13 -8.69
CA ASP A 119 6.73 -11.75 -7.97
C ASP A 119 5.68 -11.05 -8.88
N GLY A 120 5.90 -11.05 -10.19
CA GLY A 120 5.14 -10.29 -11.17
C GLY A 120 6.00 -9.23 -11.84
N PHE A 121 5.72 -8.99 -13.12
CA PHE A 121 6.41 -8.00 -13.95
C PHE A 121 6.34 -6.62 -13.27
N ILE A 122 7.50 -6.03 -12.98
CA ILE A 122 7.66 -4.58 -13.05
C ILE A 122 8.00 -4.33 -14.51
#